data_AF-A0A1E5PZG2-F1
#
_entry.id   AF-A0A1E5PZG2-F1
#
_cell.length_a   1.000
_cell.length_b   1.000
_cell.length_c   1.000
_cell.angle_alpha   90.00
_cell.angle_beta   90.00
_cell.angle_gamma   90.00
#
_symmetry.space_group_name_H-M   'P 1'
#
loop_
_entity.id
_entity.type
_entity.pdbx_description
1 polymer ?
#
loop_
_entity_poly.entity_id
_entity_poly.type
_entity_poly.pdbx_seq_one_letter_code
_entity_poly.pdbx_strand_id
1 'polypeptide(L)'
;MVIRGRRKSWPTRKPPSPAAVILAAKEQLSQLLGLPTEAVSSCERAEDGTWKLSVEIVELPRVPDTMTLLASYDVEVDAEGELIGYRRIRRYERGRADRR
;
A
#
# COMPACT_ATOMS: atom_id res chain seq x y z
N MET A 1 29.98 47.81 -1.44
CA MET A 1 29.99 46.57 -2.26
C MET A 1 29.15 45.53 -1.52
N VAL A 2 27.92 45.26 -1.97
CA VAL A 2 26.97 44.39 -1.26
C VAL A 2 26.96 43.03 -1.95
N ILE A 3 27.59 42.02 -1.34
CA ILE A 3 27.60 40.65 -1.87
C ILE A 3 26.28 39.99 -1.45
N ARG A 4 25.30 39.99 -2.35
CA ARG A 4 24.04 39.25 -2.17
C ARG A 4 24.35 37.75 -2.23
N GLY A 5 24.25 37.07 -1.09
CA GLY A 5 24.37 35.62 -1.00
C GLY A 5 23.32 34.91 -1.83
N ARG A 6 23.75 34.13 -2.83
CA ARG A 6 22.90 33.16 -3.53
C ARG A 6 22.40 32.15 -2.50
N ARG A 7 21.09 32.17 -2.20
CA ARG A 7 20.43 31.06 -1.51
C ARG A 7 20.60 29.80 -2.37
N LYS A 8 21.31 28.80 -1.86
CA LYS A 8 21.38 27.48 -2.49
C LYS A 8 20.04 26.80 -2.21
N SER A 9 19.22 26.60 -3.24
CA SER A 9 18.02 25.77 -3.16
C SER A 9 18.45 24.30 -3.16
N TRP A 10 18.15 23.56 -2.10
CA TRP A 10 18.26 22.10 -2.11
C TRP A 10 17.22 21.51 -3.07
N PRO A 11 17.54 20.43 -3.80
CA PRO A 11 16.56 19.72 -4.59
C PRO A 11 15.54 19.09 -3.64
N THR A 12 14.29 19.53 -3.71
CA THR A 12 13.19 18.84 -3.06
C THR A 12 13.06 17.46 -3.69
N ARG A 13 13.11 16.39 -2.89
CA ARG A 13 12.89 15.02 -3.37
C ARG A 13 11.53 14.97 -4.05
N LYS A 14 11.48 14.49 -5.29
CA LYS A 14 10.20 14.28 -5.99
C LYS A 14 9.41 13.24 -5.18
N PRO A 15 8.09 13.46 -4.94
CA PRO A 15 7.28 12.48 -4.23
C PRO A 15 7.32 11.12 -4.97
N PRO A 16 7.21 9.99 -4.24
CA PRO A 16 7.24 8.67 -4.84
C PRO A 16 6.11 8.50 -5.84
N SER A 17 6.34 7.69 -6.87
CA SER A 17 5.28 7.35 -7.83
C SER A 17 4.28 6.38 -7.17
N PRO A 18 3.01 6.36 -7.63
CA PRO A 18 2.05 5.35 -7.15
C PRO A 18 2.58 3.92 -7.25
N ALA A 19 3.30 3.59 -8.33
CA ALA A 19 3.90 2.28 -8.52
C ALA A 19 4.94 1.93 -7.45
N ALA A 20 5.78 2.90 -7.07
CA ALA A 20 6.78 2.71 -6.01
C ALA A 20 6.09 2.48 -4.66
N VAL A 21 5.05 3.27 -4.34
CA VAL A 21 4.25 3.12 -3.11
C VAL A 21 3.56 1.76 -3.07
N ILE A 22 2.94 1.32 -4.17
CA ILE A 22 2.27 0.02 -4.26
C ILE A 22 3.26 -1.13 -3.98
N LEU A 23 4.45 -1.10 -4.59
CA LEU A 23 5.45 -2.14 -4.39
C LEU A 23 5.96 -2.17 -2.94
N ALA A 24 6.28 -1.01 -2.37
CA ALA A 24 6.73 -0.88 -0.99
C ALA A 24 5.66 -1.37 0.01
N ALA A 25 4.41 -0.95 -0.18
CA ALA A 25 3.29 -1.36 0.67
C ALA A 25 3.07 -2.87 0.63
N LYS A 26 3.12 -3.49 -0.57
CA LYS A 26 3.00 -4.96 -0.71
C LYS A 26 4.12 -5.68 0.03
N GLU A 27 5.36 -5.24 -0.15
CA GLU A 27 6.52 -5.84 0.49
C GLU A 27 6.43 -5.74 2.01
N GLN A 28 6.27 -4.53 2.55
CA GLN A 28 6.21 -4.28 3.98
C GLN A 28 5.04 -5.01 4.65
N LEU A 29 3.84 -4.96 4.06
CA LEU A 29 2.68 -5.66 4.63
C LEU A 29 2.87 -7.18 4.62
N SER A 30 3.41 -7.74 3.52
CA SER A 30 3.67 -9.19 3.44
C SER A 30 4.68 -9.66 4.48
N GLN A 31 5.72 -8.86 4.74
CA GLN A 31 6.73 -9.13 5.76
C GLN A 31 6.14 -9.06 7.17
N LEU A 32 5.31 -8.04 7.46
CA LEU A 32 4.67 -7.86 8.75
C LEU A 32 3.68 -8.98 9.08
N LEU A 33 2.89 -9.42 8.10
CA LEU A 33 1.89 -10.47 8.30
C LEU A 33 2.46 -11.89 8.16
N GLY A 34 3.62 -12.05 7.53
CA GLY A 34 4.16 -13.35 7.16
C GLY A 34 3.31 -14.09 6.12
N LEU A 35 2.56 -13.33 5.30
CA LEU A 35 1.58 -13.85 4.34
C LEU A 35 1.77 -13.19 2.98
N PRO A 36 1.56 -13.92 1.87
CA PRO A 36 1.76 -13.37 0.55
C PRO A 36 0.64 -12.38 0.18
N THR A 37 1.03 -11.31 -0.49
CA THR A 37 0.10 -10.37 -1.12
C THR A 37 -0.39 -10.95 -2.44
N GLU A 38 -1.70 -10.86 -2.66
CA GLU A 38 -2.35 -11.29 -3.90
C GLU A 38 -2.37 -10.11 -4.90
N ALA A 39 -3.07 -9.04 -4.55
CA ALA A 39 -3.31 -7.90 -5.43
C ALA A 39 -3.44 -6.60 -4.63
N VAL A 40 -3.47 -5.48 -5.36
CA VAL A 40 -3.84 -4.16 -4.84
C VAL A 40 -5.03 -3.68 -5.65
N SER A 41 -6.14 -3.41 -4.97
CA SER A 41 -7.41 -3.06 -5.59
C SER A 41 -7.70 -1.56 -5.58
N SER A 42 -7.00 -0.78 -4.75
CA SER A 42 -7.06 0.69 -4.74
C SER A 42 -5.72 1.30 -4.34
N CYS A 43 -5.46 2.51 -4.81
CA CYS A 43 -4.32 3.34 -4.41
C CYS A 43 -4.69 4.81 -4.60
N GLU A 44 -4.82 5.53 -3.50
CA GLU A 44 -5.23 6.92 -3.48
C GLU A 44 -4.24 7.75 -2.67
N ARG A 45 -3.87 8.92 -3.19
CA ARG A 45 -3.04 9.89 -2.47
C ARG A 45 -3.91 10.93 -1.80
N ALA A 46 -3.75 11.11 -0.50
CA ALA A 46 -4.43 12.13 0.27
C ALA A 46 -3.75 13.52 0.13
N GLU A 47 -4.48 14.56 0.52
CA GLU A 47 -4.00 15.95 0.46
C GLU A 47 -2.79 16.22 1.38
N ASP A 48 -2.72 15.52 2.51
CA ASP A 48 -1.60 15.58 3.47
C ASP A 48 -0.34 14.84 2.98
N GLY A 49 -0.41 14.20 1.81
CA GLY A 49 0.71 13.50 1.19
C GLY A 49 0.78 12.01 1.52
N THR A 50 -0.05 11.52 2.44
CA THR A 50 -0.19 10.09 2.74
C THR A 50 -0.90 9.34 1.60
N TRP A 51 -0.82 8.02 1.64
CA TRP A 51 -1.45 7.12 0.68
C TRP A 51 -2.32 6.11 1.41
N LYS A 52 -3.48 5.82 0.80
CA LYS A 52 -4.38 4.76 1.23
C LYS A 52 -4.47 3.72 0.13
N LEU A 53 -4.27 2.45 0.50
CA LEU A 53 -4.33 1.32 -0.42
C LEU A 53 -5.23 0.24 0.16
N SER A 54 -5.97 -0.44 -0.70
CA SER A 54 -6.62 -1.71 -0.37
C SER A 54 -5.80 -2.85 -0.96
N VAL A 55 -5.24 -3.69 -0.09
CA VAL A 55 -4.35 -4.80 -0.45
C VAL A 55 -5.01 -6.13 -0.09
N GLU A 56 -5.01 -7.07 -1.02
CA GLU A 56 -5.53 -8.41 -0.82
C GLU A 56 -4.40 -9.34 -0.37
N ILE A 57 -4.65 -10.12 0.68
CA ILE A 57 -3.71 -11.08 1.29
C ILE A 57 -4.30 -12.48 1.21
N VAL A 58 -3.48 -13.48 0.84
CA VAL A 58 -3.85 -14.89 1.00
C VAL A 58 -3.58 -15.31 2.44
N GLU A 59 -4.63 -15.43 3.25
CA GLU A 59 -4.48 -15.85 4.64
C GLU A 59 -4.47 -17.36 4.82
N LEU A 60 -5.17 -18.09 3.94
CA LEU A 60 -5.18 -19.55 3.96
C LEU A 60 -5.38 -20.11 2.54
N PRO A 61 -4.34 -20.72 1.93
CA PRO A 61 -4.50 -21.43 0.67
C PRO A 61 -5.38 -22.67 0.83
N ARG A 62 -6.21 -22.99 -0.18
CA ARG A 62 -7.06 -24.20 -0.21
C ARG A 62 -7.13 -24.81 -1.62
N VAL A 63 -7.66 -26.04 -1.69
CA VAL A 63 -7.93 -26.77 -2.95
C VAL A 63 -9.41 -27.16 -2.98
N PRO A 64 -10.17 -26.83 -4.05
CA PRO A 64 -9.74 -26.04 -5.21
C PRO A 64 -9.42 -24.59 -4.82
N ASP A 65 -8.62 -23.89 -5.65
CA ASP A 65 -8.16 -22.52 -5.36
C ASP A 65 -9.31 -21.50 -5.20
N THR A 66 -10.50 -21.80 -5.73
CA THR A 66 -11.71 -21.01 -5.48
C THR A 66 -12.10 -20.95 -4.00
N MET A 67 -11.66 -21.90 -3.17
CA MET A 67 -11.86 -21.90 -1.72
C MET A 67 -10.73 -21.22 -0.94
N THR A 68 -9.68 -20.73 -1.61
CA THR A 68 -8.60 -19.98 -0.94
C THR A 68 -9.19 -18.78 -0.20
N LEU A 69 -8.80 -18.61 1.07
CA LEU A 69 -9.31 -17.55 1.92
C LEU A 69 -8.45 -16.31 1.77
N LEU A 70 -9.04 -15.28 1.15
CA LEU A 70 -8.46 -13.96 1.00
C LEU A 70 -8.94 -13.03 2.12
N ALA A 71 -8.14 -12.02 2.39
CA ALA A 71 -8.52 -10.89 3.23
C ALA A 71 -8.15 -9.58 2.55
N SER A 72 -9.03 -8.60 2.62
CA SER A 72 -8.70 -7.23 2.19
C SER A 72 -8.25 -6.42 3.39
N TYR A 73 -7.17 -5.67 3.21
CA TYR A 73 -6.56 -4.79 4.19
C TYR A 73 -6.56 -3.37 3.66
N ASP A 74 -7.03 -2.43 4.47
CA ASP A 74 -6.69 -1.03 4.26
C ASP A 74 -5.29 -0.79 4.82
N VAL A 75 -4.45 -0.14 4.05
CA VAL A 75 -3.05 0.16 4.34
C VAL A 75 -2.82 1.64 4.18
N GLU A 76 -2.15 2.24 5.14
CA GLU A 76 -1.77 3.64 5.13
C GLU A 76 -0.24 3.75 5.03
N VAL A 77 0.22 4.59 4.11
CA VAL A 77 1.64 4.80 3.81
C VAL A 77 1.92 6.29 3.85
N ASP A 78 3.05 6.69 4.44
CA ASP A 78 3.43 8.11 4.50
C ASP A 78 3.98 8.64 3.16
N ALA A 79 4.45 9.90 3.16
CA ALA A 79 4.97 10.55 1.96
C ALA A 79 6.32 9.97 1.51
N GLU A 80 7.00 9.24 2.38
CA GLU A 80 8.30 8.61 2.18
C GLU A 80 8.18 7.18 1.64
N GLY A 81 6.99 6.58 1.73
CA GLY A 81 6.71 5.22 1.28
C GLY A 81 6.74 4.18 2.41
N GLU A 82 6.73 4.61 3.67
CA GLU A 82 6.72 3.73 4.84
C GLU A 82 5.29 3.42 5.28
N LEU A 83 5.02 2.15 5.57
CA LEU A 83 3.75 1.69 6.10
C LEU A 83 3.59 2.18 7.54
N ILE A 84 2.59 3.03 7.77
CA ILE A 84 2.29 3.64 9.07
C ILE A 84 1.02 3.08 9.73
N GLY A 85 0.19 2.38 8.98
CA GLY A 85 -1.02 1.75 9.51
C GLY A 85 -1.55 0.64 8.60
N TYR A 86 -2.21 -0.35 9.20
CA TYR A 86 -3.00 -1.32 8.45
C TYR A 86 -4.18 -1.86 9.26
N ARG A 87 -5.24 -2.28 8.57
CA ARG A 87 -6.42 -2.89 9.17
C ARG A 87 -7.06 -3.89 8.21
N ARG A 88 -7.31 -5.12 8.68
CA ARG A 88 -8.13 -6.08 7.94
C ARG A 88 -9.59 -5.64 7.94
N ILE A 89 -10.16 -5.41 6.76
CA ILE A 89 -11.54 -4.93 6.60
C ILE A 89 -12.54 -6.05 6.33
N ARG A 90 -12.14 -7.11 5.62
CA ARG A 90 -13.00 -8.29 5.36
C ARG A 90 -12.20 -9.54 5.04
N ARG A 91 -12.84 -10.70 5.17
CA ARG A 91 -12.36 -12.01 4.69
C ARG A 91 -13.39 -12.64 3.77
N TYR A 92 -12.94 -13.32 2.72
CA TYR A 92 -13.81 -13.96 1.72
C TYR A 92 -13.07 -15.06 0.97
N GLU A 93 -13.81 -16.01 0.40
CA GLU A 93 -13.23 -17.02 -0.50
C GLU A 93 -12.96 -16.42 -1.88
N ARG A 94 -11.86 -16.80 -2.52
CA ARG A 94 -11.43 -16.30 -3.83
C ARG A 94 -12.52 -16.38 -4.91
N GLY A 95 -13.26 -17.49 -4.93
CA GLY A 95 -14.34 -17.72 -5.91
C GLY A 95 -15.64 -16.97 -5.61
N ARG A 96 -15.72 -16.24 -4.49
CA ARG A 96 -16.95 -15.53 -4.11
C ARG A 96 -17.02 -14.19 -4.82
N ALA A 97 -17.93 -14.08 -5.78
CA ALA A 97 -18.31 -12.78 -6.34
C ALA A 97 -18.91 -11.87 -5.25
N ASP A 98 -18.61 -10.57 -5.33
CA ASP A 98 -19.18 -9.57 -4.45
C ASP A 98 -20.70 -9.57 -4.59
N ARG A 99 -21.42 -9.92 -3.51
CA ARG A 99 -22.88 -9.76 -3.47
C ARG A 99 -23.15 -8.29 -3.17
N ARG A 100 -23.39 -7.53 -4.25
CA ARG A 100 -23.94 -6.17 -4.18
C ARG A 100 -25.22 -6.14 -3.35
#